data_AF-A0A829H2P4-F1
#
_entry.id   AF-A0A829H2P4-F1
#
_cell.length_a   1.000
_cell.length_b   1.000
_cell.length_c   1.000
_cell.angle_alpha   90.00
_cell.angle_beta   90.00
_cell.angle_gamma   90.00
#
_symmetry.space_group_name_H-M   'P 1'
#
loop_
_entity.id
_entity.type
_entity.pdbx_description
1 polymer ?
#
loop_
_entity_poly.entity_id
_entity_poly.type
_entity_poly.pdbx_seq_one_letter_code
_entity_poly.pdbx_strand_id
1 'polypeptide(L)'
;MSSKEFDQRKREAFPEELALKNLKELTEAERAGLHLLMIQTSDPDEREDILAEAQKTANQRAEEARKHSYAAVKERLIQEKTETDTELKAFTQHRNRHVKVLGKVTMMAGYFMTPKRIRPTKY
;
A
#
# COMPACT_ATOMS: atom_id res chain seq x y z
N MET A 1 -51.15 29.83 6.03
CA MET A 1 -49.76 29.53 6.41
C MET A 1 -49.32 28.32 5.61
N SER A 2 -48.41 28.52 4.65
CA SER A 2 -47.95 27.49 3.71
C SER A 2 -46.92 26.59 4.41
N SER A 3 -47.05 25.27 4.25
CA SER A 3 -46.13 24.25 4.81
C SER A 3 -44.65 24.42 4.40
N LYS A 4 -44.33 25.40 3.54
CA LYS A 4 -42.97 25.71 3.08
C LYS A 4 -42.15 26.57 4.05
N GLU A 5 -42.76 27.20 5.06
CA GLU A 5 -42.04 28.06 6.02
C GLU A 5 -41.34 27.29 7.14
N PHE A 6 -41.60 25.98 7.29
CA PHE A 6 -40.98 25.15 8.34
C PHE A 6 -39.61 24.58 7.94
N ASP A 7 -39.32 24.49 6.64
CA ASP A 7 -38.12 23.83 6.11
C ASP A 7 -36.86 24.71 6.03
N GLN A 8 -36.94 25.99 6.41
CA GLN A 8 -35.86 26.97 6.21
C GLN A 8 -35.08 27.40 7.46
N ARG A 9 -35.40 26.90 8.67
CA ARG A 9 -34.46 27.00 9.78
C ARG A 9 -33.46 25.85 9.69
N LYS A 10 -32.46 26.01 8.82
CA LYS A 10 -31.22 25.23 8.90
C LYS A 10 -30.77 25.31 10.36
N ARG A 11 -30.95 24.23 11.14
CA ARG A 11 -30.38 24.17 12.50
C ARG A 11 -28.88 24.37 12.30
N GLU A 12 -28.34 25.43 12.89
CA GLU A 12 -26.89 25.56 13.02
C GLU A 12 -26.44 24.32 13.79
N ALA A 13 -25.57 23.52 13.16
CA ALA A 13 -25.05 22.32 13.79
C ALA A 13 -24.35 22.73 15.08
N PHE A 14 -24.61 22.01 16.17
CA PHE A 14 -23.96 22.33 17.44
C PHE A 14 -22.43 22.25 17.24
N PRO A 15 -21.64 23.11 17.92
CA PRO A 15 -20.18 23.06 17.82
C PRO A 15 -19.61 21.65 18.07
N GLU A 16 -20.28 20.91 18.96
CA GLU A 16 -20.01 19.54 19.36
C GLU A 16 -20.28 18.52 18.22
N GLU A 17 -21.36 18.69 17.45
CA GLU A 17 -21.64 17.88 16.26
C GLU A 17 -20.56 18.06 15.18
N LEU A 18 -20.08 19.29 15.00
CA LEU A 18 -19.01 19.59 14.05
C LEU A 18 -17.69 18.95 14.48
N ALA A 19 -17.36 19.00 15.77
CA ALA A 19 -16.16 18.36 16.33
C ALA A 19 -16.20 16.84 16.10
N LEU A 20 -17.31 16.18 16.42
CA LEU A 20 -17.49 14.74 16.22
C LEU A 20 -17.48 14.35 14.73
N LYS A 21 -18.02 15.19 13.84
CA LYS A 21 -18.01 14.95 12.39
C LYS A 21 -16.61 14.97 11.79
N ASN A 22 -15.67 15.68 12.39
CA ASN A 22 -14.27 15.68 11.97
C ASN A 22 -13.53 14.38 12.33
N LEU A 23 -14.06 13.59 13.26
CA LEU A 23 -13.53 12.27 13.65
C LEU A 23 -13.94 11.19 12.65
N LYS A 24 -13.23 11.14 11.52
CA LYS A 24 -13.51 10.22 10.40
C LYS A 24 -13.47 8.73 10.78
N GLU A 25 -12.66 8.37 11.78
CA GLU A 25 -12.47 6.99 12.25
C GLU A 25 -13.59 6.49 13.19
N LEU A 26 -14.47 7.39 13.64
CA LEU A 26 -15.68 7.02 14.37
C LEU A 26 -16.81 6.69 13.40
N THR A 27 -17.59 5.67 13.73
CA THR A 27 -18.80 5.30 13.00
C THR A 27 -19.93 6.30 13.24
N GLU A 28 -20.93 6.33 12.37
CA GLU A 28 -22.09 7.21 12.53
C GLU A 28 -22.85 6.95 13.83
N ALA A 29 -22.97 5.69 14.24
CA ALA A 29 -23.61 5.30 15.49
C ALA A 29 -22.82 5.79 16.72
N GLU A 30 -21.49 5.68 16.71
CA GLU A 30 -20.63 6.19 17.78
C GLU A 30 -20.73 7.72 17.88
N ARG A 31 -20.68 8.43 16.75
CA ARG A 31 -20.86 9.89 16.74
C ARG A 31 -22.23 10.30 17.25
N ALA A 32 -23.29 9.62 16.84
CA ALA A 32 -24.64 9.90 17.33
C ALA A 32 -24.78 9.63 18.83
N GLY A 33 -24.19 8.53 19.32
CA GLY A 33 -24.17 8.19 20.74
C GLY A 33 -23.41 9.22 21.58
N LEU A 34 -22.22 9.64 21.12
CA LEU A 34 -21.43 10.69 21.79
C LEU A 34 -22.18 12.02 21.79
N HIS A 35 -22.82 12.40 20.69
CA HIS A 35 -23.60 13.63 20.64
C HIS A 35 -24.79 13.62 21.61
N LEU A 36 -25.52 12.48 21.70
CA LEU A 36 -26.59 12.32 22.69
C LEU A 36 -26.06 12.41 24.12
N LEU A 37 -24.89 11.81 24.40
CA LEU A 37 -24.25 11.89 25.70
C LEU A 37 -23.90 13.34 26.05
N MET A 38 -23.29 14.09 25.12
CA MET A 38 -22.91 15.49 25.34
C MET A 38 -24.12 16.41 25.58
N ILE A 39 -25.25 16.17 24.90
CA ILE A 39 -26.50 16.90 25.19
C ILE A 39 -26.99 16.63 26.62
N GLN A 40 -26.82 15.42 27.12
CA GLN A 40 -27.23 15.02 28.47
C GLN A 40 -26.27 15.52 29.55
N THR A 41 -24.98 15.65 29.22
CA THR A 41 -23.97 16.20 30.11
C THR A 41 -24.21 17.69 30.33
N SER A 42 -24.42 18.11 31.57
CA SER A 42 -24.72 19.52 31.87
C SER A 42 -23.45 20.36 32.08
N ASP A 43 -22.38 19.71 32.51
CA ASP A 43 -21.09 20.34 32.80
C ASP A 43 -20.28 20.51 31.50
N PRO A 44 -19.86 21.74 31.13
CA PRO A 44 -19.02 21.96 29.96
C PRO A 44 -17.66 21.25 30.03
N ASP A 45 -17.06 21.10 31.21
CA ASP A 45 -15.74 20.48 31.35
C ASP A 45 -15.81 18.97 31.04
N GLU A 46 -16.88 18.30 31.52
CA GLU A 46 -17.14 16.89 31.21
C GLU A 46 -17.41 16.66 29.71
N ARG A 47 -18.01 17.64 29.02
CA ARG A 47 -18.21 17.57 27.56
C ARG A 47 -16.89 17.63 26.81
N GLU A 48 -15.96 18.48 27.26
CA GLU A 48 -14.61 18.55 26.68
C GLU A 48 -13.84 17.25 26.89
N ASP A 49 -13.94 16.64 28.07
CA ASP A 49 -13.33 15.34 28.36
C ASP A 49 -13.88 14.24 27.43
N ILE A 50 -15.19 14.20 27.20
CA ILE A 50 -15.83 13.26 26.26
C ILE A 50 -15.28 13.44 24.83
N LEU A 51 -15.11 14.69 24.37
CA LEU A 51 -14.52 14.97 23.07
C LEU A 51 -13.05 14.55 22.99
N ALA A 52 -12.28 14.80 24.04
CA ALA A 52 -10.87 14.43 24.12
C ALA A 52 -10.69 12.91 24.07
N GLU A 53 -11.53 12.16 24.80
CA GLU A 53 -11.55 10.69 24.75
C GLU A 53 -11.94 10.18 23.36
N ALA A 54 -12.99 10.74 22.76
CA ALA A 54 -13.43 10.38 21.41
C ALA A 54 -12.32 10.62 20.37
N GLN A 55 -11.61 11.75 20.47
CA GLN A 55 -10.46 12.08 19.62
C GLN A 55 -9.30 11.10 19.82
N LYS A 56 -9.02 10.69 21.07
CA LYS A 56 -7.99 9.70 21.40
C LYS A 56 -8.32 8.35 20.77
N THR A 57 -9.55 7.88 20.89
CA THR A 57 -10.01 6.63 20.24
C THR A 57 -9.89 6.70 18.73
N ALA A 58 -10.31 7.81 18.12
CA ALA A 58 -10.17 8.02 16.68
C ALA A 58 -8.69 7.98 16.23
N ASN A 59 -7.79 8.63 16.98
CA ASN A 59 -6.36 8.62 16.69
C ASN A 59 -5.74 7.23 16.85
N GLN A 60 -6.15 6.46 17.84
CA GLN A 60 -5.69 5.07 18.02
C GLN A 60 -6.09 4.20 16.83
N ARG A 61 -7.35 4.29 16.37
CA ARG A 61 -7.81 3.56 15.18
C ARG A 61 -7.06 3.99 13.90
N ALA A 62 -6.81 5.29 13.72
CA ALA A 62 -6.02 5.78 12.60
C ALA A 62 -4.59 5.19 12.62
N GLU A 63 -3.95 5.14 13.79
CA GLU A 63 -2.61 4.56 13.94
C GLU A 63 -2.59 3.05 13.73
N GLU A 64 -3.60 2.32 14.17
CA GLU A 64 -3.75 0.89 13.88
C GLU A 64 -3.94 0.65 12.38
N ALA A 65 -4.82 1.39 11.73
CA ALA A 65 -5.02 1.32 10.28
C ALA A 65 -3.72 1.61 9.51
N ARG A 66 -2.92 2.58 9.95
CA ARG A 66 -1.59 2.87 9.40
C ARG A 66 -0.60 1.74 9.61
N LYS A 67 -0.57 1.13 10.80
CA LYS A 67 0.30 -0.02 11.07
C LYS A 67 -0.07 -1.21 10.18
N HIS A 68 -1.36 -1.49 10.02
CA HIS A 68 -1.84 -2.56 9.15
C HIS A 68 -1.53 -2.28 7.68
N SER A 69 -1.72 -1.05 7.19
CA SER A 69 -1.37 -0.69 5.81
C SER A 69 0.14 -0.78 5.58
N TYR A 70 0.95 -0.30 6.52
CA TYR A 70 2.40 -0.39 6.46
C TYR A 70 2.90 -1.85 6.45
N ALA A 71 2.32 -2.71 7.29
CA ALA A 71 2.65 -4.14 7.31
C ALA A 71 2.32 -4.81 5.97
N ALA A 72 1.13 -4.56 5.43
CA ALA A 72 0.71 -5.11 4.14
C ALA A 72 1.61 -4.64 2.98
N VAL A 73 2.00 -3.36 2.96
CA VAL A 73 2.92 -2.82 1.95
C VAL A 73 4.30 -3.44 2.08
N LYS A 74 4.80 -3.60 3.31
CA LYS A 74 6.10 -4.22 3.57
C LYS A 74 6.15 -5.67 3.10
N GLU A 75 5.11 -6.46 3.36
CA GLU A 75 5.02 -7.85 2.90
C GLU A 75 5.02 -7.94 1.38
N ARG A 76 4.25 -7.10 0.69
CA ARG A 76 4.25 -7.04 -0.79
C ARG A 76 5.63 -6.71 -1.35
N LEU A 77 6.31 -5.70 -0.79
CA LEU A 77 7.66 -5.34 -1.22
C LEU A 77 8.67 -6.48 -1.04
N ILE A 78 8.55 -7.26 0.02
CA ILE A 78 9.41 -8.43 0.24
C ILE A 78 9.12 -9.51 -0.81
N GLN A 79 7.86 -9.80 -1.10
CA GLN A 79 7.45 -10.76 -2.12
C GLN A 79 7.95 -10.35 -3.51
N GLU A 80 7.70 -9.11 -3.93
CA GLU A 80 8.17 -8.57 -5.21
C GLU A 80 9.70 -8.62 -5.32
N LYS A 81 10.42 -8.32 -4.23
CA LYS A 81 11.89 -8.43 -4.21
C LYS A 81 12.33 -9.88 -4.40
N THR A 82 11.69 -10.84 -3.74
CA THR A 82 12.02 -12.25 -3.91
C THR A 82 11.71 -12.75 -5.32
N GLU A 83 10.59 -12.33 -5.90
CA GLU A 83 10.21 -12.68 -7.27
C GLU A 83 11.21 -12.12 -8.28
N THR A 84 11.49 -10.82 -8.21
CA THR A 84 12.47 -10.16 -9.09
C THR A 84 13.87 -10.77 -8.99
N ASP A 85 14.34 -11.13 -7.79
CA ASP A 85 15.61 -11.83 -7.60
C ASP A 85 15.61 -13.23 -8.25
N THR A 86 14.48 -13.96 -8.17
CA THR A 86 14.36 -15.27 -8.82
C THR A 86 14.32 -15.17 -10.34
N GLU A 87 13.60 -14.20 -10.88
CA GLU A 87 13.54 -13.92 -12.33
C GLU A 87 14.92 -13.52 -12.86
N LEU A 88 15.63 -12.64 -12.15
CA LEU A 88 16.97 -12.20 -12.54
C LEU A 88 17.97 -13.37 -12.57
N LYS A 89 17.87 -14.29 -11.60
CA LYS A 89 18.68 -15.52 -11.59
C LYS A 89 18.34 -16.42 -12.78
N ALA A 90 17.06 -16.63 -13.06
CA ALA A 90 16.61 -17.44 -14.20
C ALA A 90 17.09 -16.84 -15.53
N PHE A 91 16.96 -15.53 -15.71
CA PHE A 91 17.43 -14.81 -16.88
C PHE A 91 18.96 -14.92 -17.04
N THR A 92 19.70 -14.72 -15.95
CA THR A 92 21.16 -14.85 -15.95
C THR A 92 21.60 -16.26 -16.33
N GLN A 93 20.93 -17.29 -15.81
CA GLN A 93 21.20 -18.68 -16.15
C GLN A 93 20.91 -18.96 -17.63
N HIS A 94 19.78 -18.48 -18.15
CA HIS A 94 19.42 -18.60 -19.57
C HIS A 94 20.47 -17.94 -20.46
N ARG A 95 20.85 -16.70 -20.17
CA ARG A 95 21.91 -15.97 -20.89
C ARG A 95 23.24 -16.75 -20.88
N ASN A 96 23.66 -17.26 -19.72
CA ASN A 96 24.93 -18.00 -19.60
C ASN A 96 24.91 -19.31 -20.42
N ARG A 97 23.77 -20.00 -20.51
CA ARG A 97 23.60 -21.15 -21.41
C ARG A 97 23.76 -20.73 -22.87
N HIS A 98 23.13 -19.63 -23.26
CA HIS A 98 23.22 -19.09 -24.62
C HIS A 98 24.67 -18.75 -25.02
N VAL A 99 25.40 -18.03 -24.16
CA VAL A 99 26.82 -17.70 -24.38
C VAL A 99 27.68 -18.95 -24.53
N LYS A 100 27.44 -19.99 -23.71
CA LYS A 100 28.17 -21.26 -23.79
C LYS A 100 27.92 -22.01 -25.11
N VAL A 101 26.69 -21.98 -25.62
CA VAL A 101 26.35 -22.57 -26.92
C VAL A 101 27.03 -21.81 -28.06
N LEU A 102 26.94 -20.47 -28.05
CA LEU A 102 27.63 -19.61 -29.01
C LEU A 102 29.13 -19.90 -29.05
N GLY A 103 29.81 -19.91 -27.90
CA GLY A 103 31.24 -20.20 -27.83
C GLY A 103 31.62 -21.56 -28.43
N LYS A 104 30.79 -22.60 -28.24
CA LYS A 104 30.99 -23.91 -28.87
C LYS A 104 30.84 -23.84 -30.39
N VAL A 105 29.81 -23.16 -30.89
CA VAL A 105 29.58 -22.98 -32.33
C VAL A 105 30.75 -22.24 -32.98
N THR A 106 31.23 -21.16 -32.36
CA THR A 106 32.36 -20.38 -32.86
C THR A 106 33.66 -21.19 -32.89
N MET A 107 33.95 -21.99 -31.86
CA MET A 107 35.12 -22.87 -31.87
C MET A 107 35.04 -23.93 -32.97
N MET A 108 33.89 -24.58 -33.15
CA MET A 108 33.70 -25.59 -34.21
C MET A 108 33.84 -24.97 -35.60
N ALA A 109 33.29 -23.78 -35.82
CA ALA A 109 33.48 -23.04 -37.07
C ALA A 109 34.96 -22.73 -37.34
N GLY A 110 35.71 -22.31 -36.31
CA GLY A 110 37.16 -22.09 -36.39
C GLY A 110 37.93 -23.36 -36.78
N TYR A 111 37.61 -24.51 -36.19
CA TYR A 111 38.21 -25.80 -36.53
C TYR A 111 37.93 -26.25 -37.98
N PHE A 112 36.75 -25.98 -38.52
CA PHE A 112 36.43 -26.29 -39.91
C PHE A 112 37.06 -25.31 -40.91
N MET A 113 37.24 -24.05 -40.51
CA MET A 113 37.82 -22.99 -41.35
C MET A 113 39.36 -22.95 -41.30
N THR A 114 40.01 -23.65 -40.35
CA THR A 114 41.47 -23.79 -40.37
C THR A 114 41.92 -24.61 -41.58
N PRO A 115 42.76 -24.07 -42.49
CA PRO A 115 43.25 -24.80 -43.64
C PRO A 115 44.02 -26.04 -43.17
N LYS A 116 43.61 -27.24 -43.60
CA LYS A 116 44.39 -28.46 -43.34
C LYS A 116 45.77 -28.28 -43.97
N ARG A 117 46.83 -28.30 -43.15
CA ARG A 117 48.22 -28.34 -43.63
C ARG A 117 48.38 -29.60 -44.49
N ILE A 118 48.40 -29.43 -45.81
CA ILE A 118 48.81 -30.47 -46.74
C ILE A 118 50.30 -30.70 -46.47
N ARG A 119 50.66 -31.89 -45.95
CA ARG A 119 52.08 -32.26 -45.86
C ARG A 119 52.57 -32.44 -47.29
N PRO A 120 53.70 -31.83 -47.68
CA PRO A 120 54.23 -32.05 -49.01
C PRO A 120 54.61 -33.52 -49.15
N THR A 121 53.90 -34.25 -49.99
CA THR A 121 54.29 -35.58 -50.46
C THR A 121 55.57 -35.39 -51.27
N LYS A 122 56.69 -35.86 -50.71
CA LYS A 122 57.93 -36.03 -51.46
C LYS A 122 57.70 -37.14 -52.48
N TYR A 123 57.55 -36.77 -53.74
CA TYR A 123 57.73 -37.66 -54.88
C TYR A 123 59.18 -37.54 -55.35
#